data_AF-B2UG20-F1
#
_entry.id   AF-B2UG20-F1
#
_cell.length_a   1.000
_cell.length_b   1.000
_cell.length_c   1.000
_cell.angle_alpha   90.00
_cell.angle_beta   90.00
_cell.angle_gamma   90.00
#
_symmetry.space_group_name_H-M   'P 1'
#
loop_
_entity.id
_entity.type
_entity.pdbx_description
1 polymer ?
#
loop_
_entity_poly.entity_id
_entity_poly.type
_entity_poly.pdbx_seq_one_letter_code
_entity_poly.pdbx_strand_id
1 'polypeptide(L)'
;MKLQLTIDAKHLDVEIDDVVAGLLAARLGLPEGADHCDAIARHLSEVSAPWVLDEEHMRKRVLRRLILEIADPALLMRHLMMDWCSTYQLGPGRRHACNEAM
;
A
#
# COMPACT_ATOMS: atom_id res chain seq x y z
N MET A 1 4.43 -6.19 8.57
CA MET A 1 5.64 -5.38 8.31
C MET A 1 5.88 -4.26 9.34
N LYS A 2 7.12 -4.11 9.86
CA LYS A 2 7.52 -2.98 10.71
C LYS A 2 8.25 -1.92 9.89
N LEU A 3 7.89 -0.65 10.08
CA LEU A 3 8.43 0.50 9.37
C LEU A 3 8.92 1.54 10.36
N GLN A 4 10.06 2.17 10.06
CA GLN A 4 10.52 3.35 10.78
C GLN A 4 10.34 4.56 9.88
N LEU A 5 9.47 5.48 10.29
CA LEU A 5 9.23 6.74 9.59
C LEU A 5 10.13 7.83 10.15
N THR A 6 10.66 8.68 9.28
CA THR A 6 11.34 9.92 9.67
C THR A 6 10.51 11.11 9.22
N ILE A 7 9.95 11.89 10.15
CA ILE A 7 9.09 13.04 9.89
C ILE A 7 9.66 14.22 10.68
N ASP A 8 10.05 15.30 10.00
CA ASP A 8 10.67 16.49 10.62
C ASP A 8 11.83 16.13 11.58
N ALA A 9 12.72 15.22 11.14
CA ALA A 9 13.84 14.68 11.91
C ALA A 9 13.48 13.88 13.18
N LYS A 10 12.19 13.57 13.40
CA LYS A 10 11.72 12.65 14.45
C LYS A 10 11.42 11.28 13.86
N HIS A 11 11.70 10.23 14.65
CA HIS A 11 11.43 8.85 14.27
C HIS A 11 10.10 8.39 14.85
N LEU A 12 9.35 7.62 14.05
CA LEU A 12 8.11 6.97 14.46
C LEU A 12 8.10 5.54 13.92
N ASP A 13 8.12 4.57 14.81
CA ASP A 13 7.94 3.17 14.42
C ASP A 13 6.46 2.92 14.20
N VAL A 14 6.08 2.29 13.08
CA VAL A 14 4.70 1.91 12.74
C VAL A 14 4.71 0.46 12.26
N GLU A 15 3.68 -0.29 12.62
CA GLU A 15 3.47 -1.64 12.13
C GLU A 15 2.24 -1.66 11.23
N ILE A 16 2.39 -2.20 10.03
CA ILE A 16 1.33 -2.36 9.05
C ILE A 16 1.30 -3.80 8.55
N ASP A 17 0.10 -4.30 8.21
CA ASP A 17 -0.08 -5.64 7.65
C ASP A 17 0.48 -5.73 6.23
N ASP A 18 0.94 -6.91 5.81
CA ASP A 18 1.58 -7.12 4.53
C ASP A 18 0.60 -6.92 3.35
N VAL A 19 -0.70 -7.18 3.54
CA VAL A 19 -1.75 -6.87 2.55
C VAL A 19 -1.87 -5.37 2.35
N VAL A 20 -1.85 -4.61 3.45
CA VAL A 20 -1.93 -3.14 3.40
C VAL A 20 -0.67 -2.55 2.74
N ALA A 21 0.50 -3.11 3.03
CA ALA A 21 1.74 -2.75 2.36
C ALA A 21 1.68 -3.04 0.85
N GLY A 22 1.17 -4.21 0.44
CA GLY A 22 0.99 -4.57 -0.96
C GLY A 22 0.01 -3.67 -1.71
N LEU A 23 -1.14 -3.34 -1.09
CA LEU A 23 -2.11 -2.39 -1.64
C LEU A 23 -1.50 -0.99 -1.83
N LEU A 24 -0.74 -0.52 -0.84
CA LEU A 24 -0.07 0.76 -0.93
C LEU A 24 1.04 0.75 -1.99
N ALA A 25 1.82 -0.33 -2.09
CA ALA A 25 2.83 -0.49 -3.12
C ALA A 25 2.23 -0.46 -4.53
N ALA A 26 1.12 -1.17 -4.74
CA ALA A 26 0.37 -1.15 -6.00
C ALA A 26 -0.15 0.26 -6.32
N ARG A 27 -0.65 1.00 -5.31
CA ARG A 27 -1.06 2.41 -5.47
C ARG A 27 0.08 3.31 -5.91
N LEU A 28 1.25 3.11 -5.33
CA LEU A 28 2.45 3.89 -5.62
C LEU A 28 3.11 3.46 -6.94
N GLY A 29 2.60 2.42 -7.62
CA GLY A 29 3.16 1.90 -8.87
C GLY A 29 4.54 1.26 -8.68
N LEU A 30 4.80 0.70 -7.48
CA LEU A 30 6.08 0.05 -7.18
C LEU A 30 6.17 -1.32 -7.89
N PRO A 31 7.37 -1.72 -8.35
CA PRO A 31 7.56 -2.98 -9.08
C PRO A 31 7.33 -4.19 -8.17
N GLU A 32 6.59 -5.20 -8.65
CA GLU A 32 6.31 -6.43 -7.90
C GLU A 32 7.60 -7.19 -7.55
N GLY A 33 7.64 -7.80 -6.35
CA GLY A 33 8.77 -8.61 -5.88
C GLY A 33 10.00 -7.85 -5.38
N ALA A 34 9.99 -6.51 -5.41
CA ALA A 34 11.00 -5.67 -4.76
C ALA A 34 10.68 -5.44 -3.29
N ASP A 35 11.71 -5.14 -2.49
CA ASP A 35 11.50 -4.64 -1.12
C ASP A 35 10.92 -3.22 -1.18
N HIS A 36 9.67 -3.07 -0.73
CA HIS A 36 8.96 -1.80 -0.74
C HIS A 36 9.05 -1.03 0.59
N CYS A 37 9.74 -1.57 1.60
CA CYS A 37 9.78 -0.98 2.95
C CYS A 37 10.21 0.48 2.93
N ASP A 38 11.36 0.77 2.31
CA ASP A 38 11.92 2.13 2.27
C ASP A 38 11.06 3.11 1.48
N ALA A 39 10.48 2.65 0.36
CA ALA A 39 9.63 3.47 -0.48
C ALA A 39 8.32 3.83 0.24
N ILE A 40 7.70 2.86 0.91
CA ILE A 40 6.50 3.06 1.71
C ILE A 40 6.79 3.94 2.92
N ALA A 41 7.89 3.70 3.64
CA ALA A 41 8.29 4.50 4.80
C ALA A 41 8.52 5.97 4.41
N ARG A 42 9.26 6.21 3.33
CA ARG A 42 9.50 7.55 2.80
C ARG A 42 8.20 8.25 2.41
N HIS A 43 7.31 7.57 1.68
CA HIS A 43 6.02 8.12 1.29
C HIS A 43 5.16 8.49 2.50
N LEU A 44 5.00 7.57 3.45
CA LEU A 44 4.20 7.81 4.67
C LEU A 44 4.78 8.94 5.52
N SER A 45 6.11 9.07 5.56
CA SER A 45 6.80 10.20 6.18
C SER A 45 6.43 11.54 5.55
N GLU A 46 6.51 11.62 4.22
CA GLU A 46 6.23 12.83 3.45
C GLU A 46 4.76 13.28 3.63
N VAL A 47 3.79 12.37 3.52
CA VAL A 47 2.36 12.72 3.60
C VAL A 47 1.86 12.97 5.02
N SER A 48 2.61 12.53 6.04
CA SER A 48 2.22 12.67 7.45
C SER A 48 2.78 13.93 8.10
N ALA A 49 3.70 14.62 7.43
CA ALA A 49 4.22 15.91 7.86
C ALA A 49 3.12 17.00 7.88
N PRO A 50 3.31 18.06 8.69
CA PRO A 50 4.34 18.23 9.71
C PRO A 50 4.05 17.45 11.01
N TRP A 51 5.08 17.24 11.83
CA TRP A 51 4.97 16.66 13.17
C TRP A 51 4.46 17.68 14.17
N VAL A 52 3.20 17.53 14.60
CA VAL A 52 2.54 18.53 15.47
C VAL A 52 2.13 17.97 16.84
N LEU A 53 1.97 16.64 16.96
CA LEU A 53 1.41 16.00 18.16
C LEU A 53 2.41 15.01 18.78
N ASP A 54 2.05 14.38 19.88
CA ASP A 54 2.82 13.26 20.43
C ASP A 54 2.76 12.01 19.54
N GLU A 55 3.60 11.04 19.87
CA GLU A 55 3.81 9.83 19.09
C GLU A 55 2.53 9.02 18.85
N GLU A 56 1.69 8.84 19.87
CA GLU A 56 0.42 8.08 19.78
C GLU A 56 -0.54 8.76 18.79
N HIS A 57 -0.62 10.09 18.84
CA HIS A 57 -1.43 10.85 17.90
C HIS A 57 -0.86 10.84 16.48
N MET A 58 0.46 10.89 16.34
CA MET A 58 1.12 10.78 15.03
C MET A 58 0.90 9.40 14.42
N ARG A 59 0.99 8.33 15.21
CA ARG A 59 0.67 6.96 14.80
C ARG A 59 -0.77 6.86 14.28
N LYS A 60 -1.74 7.42 15.01
CA LYS A 60 -3.14 7.48 14.57
C LYS A 60 -3.32 8.29 13.28
N ARG A 61 -2.59 9.40 13.12
CA ARG A 61 -2.62 10.21 11.90
C ARG A 61 -2.12 9.43 10.69
N VAL A 62 -0.97 8.76 10.83
CA VAL A 62 -0.39 7.90 9.78
C VAL A 62 -1.39 6.81 9.38
N LEU A 63 -1.95 6.09 10.35
CA LEU A 63 -2.91 5.01 10.07
C LEU A 63 -4.19 5.52 9.39
N ARG A 64 -4.73 6.68 9.81
CA ARG A 64 -5.88 7.29 9.14
C ARG A 64 -5.56 7.66 7.70
N ARG A 65 -4.37 8.21 7.44
CA ARG A 65 -3.93 8.58 6.10
C ARG A 65 -3.76 7.34 5.22
N LEU A 66 -3.14 6.30 5.77
CA LEU A 66 -2.97 5.01 5.12
C LEU A 66 -4.31 4.43 4.67
N ILE A 67 -5.30 4.36 5.58
CA ILE A 67 -6.66 3.91 5.26
C ILE A 67 -7.24 4.70 4.10
N LEU A 68 -7.14 6.04 4.11
CA LEU A 68 -7.70 6.86 3.03
C LEU A 68 -7.01 6.63 1.68
N GLU A 69 -5.72 6.30 1.66
CA GLU A 69 -5.00 6.03 0.42
C GLU A 69 -5.35 4.66 -0.17
N ILE A 70 -5.54 3.64 0.67
CA ILE A 70 -5.94 2.31 0.22
C ILE A 70 -7.46 2.14 0.07
N ALA A 71 -8.27 2.98 0.72
CA ALA A 71 -9.73 2.93 0.67
C ALA A 71 -10.31 3.50 -0.63
N ASP A 72 -9.46 3.83 -1.60
CA ASP A 72 -9.89 4.11 -2.97
C ASP A 72 -10.55 2.85 -3.56
N PRO A 73 -11.88 2.85 -3.80
CA PRO A 73 -12.59 1.66 -4.25
C PRO A 73 -12.08 1.18 -5.62
N ALA A 74 -11.55 2.05 -6.48
CA ALA A 74 -10.93 1.63 -7.73
C ALA A 74 -9.66 0.80 -7.50
N LEU A 75 -8.93 1.10 -6.43
CA LEU A 75 -7.70 0.41 -6.08
C LEU A 75 -7.97 -0.95 -5.46
N LEU A 76 -8.93 -1.00 -4.53
CA LEU A 76 -9.44 -2.25 -3.96
C LEU A 76 -9.98 -3.16 -5.07
N MET A 77 -10.76 -2.63 -6.01
CA MET A 77 -11.27 -3.42 -7.13
C MET A 77 -10.16 -3.95 -8.03
N ARG A 78 -9.11 -3.17 -8.34
CA ARG A 78 -7.97 -3.66 -9.16
C ARG A 78 -7.18 -4.76 -8.46
N HIS A 79 -6.85 -4.56 -7.19
CA HIS A 79 -6.10 -5.55 -6.41
C HIS A 79 -6.89 -6.84 -6.28
N LEU A 80 -8.16 -6.76 -5.88
CA LEU A 80 -9.06 -7.91 -5.86
C LEU A 80 -9.19 -8.53 -7.25
N MET A 81 -9.43 -7.77 -8.32
CA MET A 81 -9.57 -8.37 -9.66
C MET A 81 -8.29 -9.06 -10.17
N MET A 82 -7.09 -8.57 -9.80
CA MET A 82 -5.81 -9.23 -10.14
C MET A 82 -5.66 -10.58 -9.42
N ASP A 83 -5.96 -10.64 -8.12
CA ASP A 83 -5.93 -11.88 -7.35
C ASP A 83 -6.98 -12.89 -7.82
N TRP A 84 -8.16 -12.40 -8.20
CA TRP A 84 -9.22 -13.24 -8.77
C TRP A 84 -8.79 -13.74 -10.16
N CYS A 85 -8.23 -12.92 -11.04
CA CYS A 85 -7.72 -13.39 -12.34
C CYS A 85 -6.65 -14.48 -12.20
N SER A 86 -5.73 -14.33 -11.24
CA SER A 86 -4.71 -15.34 -10.92
C SER A 86 -5.33 -16.64 -10.41
N THR A 87 -6.34 -16.54 -9.54
CA THR A 87 -7.05 -17.70 -8.97
C THR A 87 -7.90 -18.46 -10.01
N TYR A 88 -8.52 -17.75 -10.96
CA TYR A 88 -9.32 -18.35 -12.03
C TYR A 88 -8.49 -18.84 -13.25
N GLN A 89 -7.19 -18.51 -13.32
CA GLN A 89 -6.28 -19.02 -14.35
C GLN A 89 -5.82 -20.48 -14.15
N LEU A 90 -6.14 -21.10 -13.02
CA LEU A 90 -5.83 -22.51 -12.73
C LEU A 90 -6.94 -23.50 -13.15
N GLY A 91 -7.96 -23.05 -13.89
CA GLY A 91 -8.92 -23.94 -14.56
C GLY A 91 -8.42 -24.37 -15.95
N PRO A 92 -8.40 -25.68 -16.29
CA PRO A 92 -7.91 -26.12 -17.58
C PRO A 92 -8.95 -25.78 -18.66
N GLY A 93 -8.74 -24.67 -19.35
CA GLY A 93 -9.44 -24.36 -20.59
C GLY A 93 -10.21 -23.05 -20.58
N ARG A 94 -9.50 -21.93 -20.73
CA ARG A 94 -9.90 -20.82 -21.61
C ARG A 94 -8.73 -19.83 -21.72
N ARG A 95 -7.85 -20.08 -22.70
CA ARG A 95 -7.00 -19.03 -23.27
C ARG A 95 -7.90 -18.22 -24.18
N HIS A 96 -8.33 -17.04 -23.74
CA HIS A 96 -8.59 -15.85 -24.57
C HIS A 96 -9.34 -14.81 -23.73
N ALA A 97 -8.93 -13.55 -23.91
CA ALA A 97 -9.53 -12.31 -23.40
C ALA A 97 -8.97 -11.74 -22.08
N CYS A 98 -7.71 -11.28 -22.10
CA CYS A 98 -7.26 -10.20 -21.20
C CYS A 98 -6.50 -9.07 -21.94
N ASN A 99 -6.51 -9.03 -23.27
CA ASN A 99 -5.68 -8.10 -24.06
C ASN A 99 -6.47 -7.04 -24.86
N GLU A 100 -7.64 -6.62 -24.39
CA GLU A 100 -8.36 -5.48 -24.98
C GLU A 100 -8.97 -4.58 -23.90
N ALA A 101 -8.09 -3.88 -23.17
CA ALA A 101 -8.44 -2.65 -22.44
C ALA A 101 -7.14 -1.94 -22.05
N MET A 102 -6.41 -1.43 -23.05
CA MET A 102 -5.33 -0.48 -22.87
C MET A 102 -5.48 0.64 -23.90
#